data_AF-A0A1T5DMH7-F1
#
_entry.id   AF-A0A1T5DMH7-F1
#
_cell.length_a   1.000
_cell.length_b   1.000
_cell.length_c   1.000
_cell.angle_alpha   90.00
_cell.angle_beta   90.00
_cell.angle_gamma   90.00
#
_symmetry.space_group_name_H-M   'P 1'
#
loop_
_entity.id
_entity.type
_entity.pdbx_description
1 polymer ?
#
loop_
_entity_poly.entity_id
_entity_poly.type
_entity_poly.pdbx_seq_one_letter_code
_entity_poly.pdbx_strand_id
1 'polypeptide(L)'
;MKTLLNQNFKMKIFAVIFAFFMWIYVMAEVDPIIIRDIDSVPINITNMQELELLELTPEYGTDLNVRVSLRGRRSILNAQITRGIKAEGLINNPKEGENILVVDLKDVDSNVEYTLYPSDKQINLEKKMVIRKSVSVVQTGTLPEGYEIKEIKSNPASMYIEGPKTLVDSITTLMTTLDVSNYDKDFSKKLQVIPVDRDNQEVKGVSINQDTVFVHAIVVKTKTVPIVLDIPNSENDELKLSGYTIDPPEVVIKGKANIIDSIKEIKTEKVELSQLVENPNLKVKLVLPTGVETQTPEITLKSSMEKVISKEFNISKERIQISGNGQLPDISDNPDISDFIAVKITTTDKIMDTISENDIRVYIKMQEYQNNPARVPIHVEIDEEVESIETTPLYLNLEG
;
A
#
# COMPACT_ATOMS: atom_id res chain seq x y z
N MET A 1 70.04 2.16 -64.02
CA MET A 1 69.73 1.64 -62.67
C MET A 1 69.46 0.13 -62.61
N LYS A 2 68.89 -0.52 -63.65
CA LYS A 2 68.59 -1.98 -63.67
C LYS A 2 69.79 -2.93 -63.80
N THR A 3 70.98 -2.46 -64.16
CA THR A 3 72.16 -3.31 -64.41
C THR A 3 73.05 -3.54 -63.18
N LEU A 4 73.03 -2.66 -62.17
CA LEU A 4 73.77 -2.85 -60.91
C LEU A 4 73.11 -3.86 -59.97
N LEU A 5 71.80 -4.09 -60.11
CA LEU A 5 71.04 -5.06 -59.30
C LEU A 5 71.18 -6.51 -59.78
N ASN A 6 71.42 -6.75 -61.08
CA ASN A 6 71.43 -8.11 -61.64
C ASN A 6 72.78 -8.84 -61.62
N GLN A 7 73.90 -8.15 -61.39
CA GLN A 7 75.20 -8.80 -61.21
C GLN A 7 75.40 -9.22 -59.75
N ASN A 8 75.85 -10.48 -59.55
CA ASN A 8 76.12 -11.10 -58.25
C ASN A 8 74.91 -11.16 -57.30
N PHE A 9 73.70 -11.24 -57.85
CA PHE A 9 72.45 -11.25 -57.09
C PHE A 9 72.42 -12.34 -56.00
N LYS A 10 72.92 -13.55 -56.31
CA LYS A 10 73.05 -14.66 -55.34
C LYS A 10 73.98 -14.32 -54.16
N MET A 11 75.13 -13.69 -54.41
CA MET A 11 76.06 -13.29 -53.34
C MET A 11 75.51 -12.13 -52.50
N LYS A 12 74.78 -11.20 -53.12
CA LYS A 12 74.12 -10.10 -52.41
C LYS A 12 73.02 -10.60 -51.48
N ILE A 13 72.19 -11.55 -51.94
CA ILE A 13 71.19 -12.21 -51.09
C ILE A 13 71.87 -12.96 -49.94
N PHE A 14 72.93 -13.73 -50.22
CA PHE A 14 73.68 -14.44 -49.19
C PHE A 14 74.28 -13.48 -48.15
N ALA A 15 74.84 -12.34 -48.57
CA ALA A 15 75.38 -11.34 -47.68
C ALA A 15 74.31 -10.70 -46.78
N VAL A 16 73.11 -10.45 -47.31
CA VAL A 16 71.98 -9.93 -46.51
C VAL A 16 71.49 -10.97 -45.51
N ILE A 17 71.37 -12.24 -45.90
CA ILE A 17 71.00 -13.33 -45.00
C ILE A 17 72.05 -13.53 -43.91
N PHE A 18 73.34 -13.50 -44.27
CA PHE A 18 74.45 -13.62 -43.33
C PHE A 18 74.50 -12.43 -42.36
N ALA A 19 74.32 -11.20 -42.88
CA ALA A 19 74.20 -10.00 -42.05
C ALA A 19 72.99 -10.08 -41.11
N PHE A 20 71.87 -10.66 -41.55
CA PHE A 20 70.69 -10.88 -40.73
C PHE A 20 70.96 -11.90 -39.60
N PHE A 21 71.65 -13.01 -39.88
CA PHE A 21 72.07 -13.96 -38.84
C PHE A 21 73.10 -13.37 -37.87
N MET A 22 74.06 -12.59 -38.36
CA MET A 22 75.00 -11.86 -37.50
C MET A 22 74.29 -10.82 -36.64
N TRP A 23 73.29 -10.14 -37.20
CA TRP A 23 72.44 -9.20 -36.47
C TRP A 23 71.61 -9.91 -35.39
N ILE A 24 71.04 -11.09 -35.69
CA ILE A 24 70.36 -11.94 -34.70
C ILE A 24 71.32 -12.38 -33.60
N TYR A 25 72.52 -12.86 -33.94
CA TYR A 25 73.52 -13.33 -32.96
C TYR A 25 73.94 -12.21 -32.00
N VAL A 26 74.26 -11.03 -32.52
CA VAL A 26 74.61 -9.85 -31.70
C VAL A 26 73.45 -9.42 -30.81
N MET A 27 72.20 -9.48 -31.29
CA MET A 27 71.02 -9.12 -30.50
C MET A 27 70.59 -10.18 -29.48
N ALA A 28 70.97 -11.45 -29.70
CA ALA A 28 70.68 -12.58 -28.83
C ALA A 28 71.67 -12.69 -27.66
N GLU A 29 72.97 -12.43 -27.89
CA GLU A 29 74.01 -12.56 -26.85
C GLU A 29 74.05 -11.37 -25.89
N VAL A 30 73.60 -10.20 -26.33
CA VAL A 30 73.57 -9.00 -25.48
C VAL A 30 72.29 -9.03 -24.64
N ASP A 31 72.43 -9.41 -23.37
CA ASP A 31 71.40 -9.29 -22.33
C ASP A 31 71.67 -8.00 -21.51
N PRO A 32 71.27 -6.82 -22.03
CA PRO A 32 71.64 -5.54 -21.44
C PRO A 32 70.96 -5.33 -20.09
N ILE A 33 71.57 -4.52 -19.24
CA ILE A 33 70.91 -3.97 -18.06
C ILE A 33 69.94 -2.90 -18.53
N ILE A 34 68.66 -3.09 -18.24
CA ILE A 34 67.59 -2.14 -18.57
C ILE A 34 66.89 -1.70 -17.29
N ILE A 35 66.21 -0.56 -17.38
CA ILE A 35 65.31 -0.05 -16.34
C ILE A 35 63.87 -0.13 -16.85
N ARG A 36 62.96 -0.55 -15.98
CA ARG A 36 61.52 -0.57 -16.23
C ARG A 36 60.79 0.05 -15.04
N ASP A 37 60.02 1.07 -15.34
CA ASP A 37 59.12 1.69 -14.38
C ASP A 37 57.73 1.05 -14.54
N ILE A 38 57.16 0.68 -13.40
CA ILE A 38 55.82 0.12 -13.30
C ILE A 38 55.04 1.05 -12.39
N ASP A 39 54.13 1.80 -13.00
CA ASP A 39 53.22 2.67 -12.29
C ASP A 39 52.10 1.86 -11.63
N SER A 40 51.57 2.40 -10.52
CA SER A 40 50.36 1.92 -9.87
C SER A 40 50.38 0.43 -9.47
N VAL A 41 51.42 0.01 -8.76
CA VAL A 41 51.46 -1.31 -8.12
C VAL A 41 50.66 -1.25 -6.82
N PRO A 42 49.60 -2.08 -6.65
CA PRO A 42 48.79 -2.07 -5.44
C PRO A 42 49.57 -2.67 -4.27
N ILE A 43 49.44 -2.04 -3.10
CA ILE A 43 50.08 -2.43 -1.85
C ILE A 43 49.12 -3.33 -1.07
N ASN A 44 49.58 -4.51 -0.69
CA ASN A 44 48.85 -5.38 0.25
C ASN A 44 49.35 -5.17 1.68
N ILE A 45 48.48 -4.73 2.59
CA ILE A 45 48.84 -4.52 4.00
C ILE A 45 48.97 -5.90 4.67
N THR A 46 50.16 -6.19 5.19
CA THR A 46 50.52 -7.52 5.72
C THR A 46 49.95 -7.79 7.11
N ASN A 47 49.87 -6.78 7.96
CA ASN A 47 49.37 -6.89 9.33
C ASN A 47 47.89 -6.49 9.49
N MET A 48 47.05 -6.73 8.47
CA MET A 48 45.61 -6.44 8.55
C MET A 48 44.92 -7.11 9.74
N GLN A 49 45.32 -8.32 10.12
CA GLN A 49 44.77 -9.00 11.30
C GLN A 49 45.09 -8.27 12.62
N GLU A 50 46.27 -7.64 12.72
CA GLU A 50 46.62 -6.82 13.88
C GLU A 50 45.76 -5.56 13.94
N LEU A 51 45.53 -4.92 12.79
CA LEU A 51 44.62 -3.77 12.69
C LEU A 51 43.19 -4.15 13.11
N GLU A 52 42.68 -5.30 12.66
CA GLU A 52 41.36 -5.79 13.05
C GLU A 52 41.24 -6.04 14.55
N LEU A 53 42.27 -6.63 15.20
CA LEU A 53 42.31 -6.84 16.65
C LEU A 53 42.31 -5.53 17.45
N LEU A 54 42.87 -4.46 16.87
CA LEU A 54 42.90 -3.11 17.47
C LEU A 54 41.67 -2.27 17.09
N GLU A 55 40.73 -2.87 16.34
CA GLU A 55 39.56 -2.21 15.76
C GLU A 55 39.96 -1.00 14.92
N LEU A 56 41.00 -1.13 14.09
CA LEU A 56 41.49 -0.09 13.19
C LEU A 56 41.28 -0.48 11.73
N THR A 57 41.02 0.51 10.89
CA THR A 57 40.92 0.36 9.44
C THR A 57 41.50 1.60 8.76
N PRO A 58 42.11 1.47 7.57
CA PRO A 58 42.41 2.62 6.74
C PRO A 58 41.19 3.52 6.49
N GLU A 59 41.41 4.83 6.46
CA GLU A 59 40.42 5.79 5.99
C GLU A 59 40.01 5.46 4.54
N TYR A 60 38.72 5.64 4.25
CA TYR A 60 38.21 5.36 2.92
C TYR A 60 38.81 6.30 1.86
N GLY A 61 39.20 5.73 0.71
CA GLY A 61 39.84 6.48 -0.36
C GLY A 61 41.35 6.69 -0.18
N THR A 62 41.96 6.09 0.84
CA THR A 62 43.43 6.03 0.96
C THR A 62 44.04 5.43 -0.31
N ASP A 63 44.99 6.13 -0.93
CA ASP A 63 45.73 5.61 -2.07
C ASP A 63 46.73 4.54 -1.61
N LEU A 64 46.47 3.28 -1.97
CA LEU A 64 47.33 2.13 -1.67
C LEU A 64 48.08 1.66 -2.92
N ASN A 65 48.63 2.59 -3.70
CA ASN A 65 49.50 2.26 -4.84
C ASN A 65 50.90 2.87 -4.68
N VAL A 66 51.90 2.24 -5.29
CA VAL A 66 53.27 2.76 -5.42
C VAL A 66 53.78 2.62 -6.84
N ARG A 67 54.72 3.48 -7.23
CA ARG A 67 55.53 3.26 -8.43
C ARG A 67 56.75 2.42 -8.05
N VAL A 68 57.07 1.46 -8.90
CA VAL A 68 58.23 0.59 -8.76
C VAL A 68 59.16 0.80 -9.95
N SER A 69 60.40 1.19 -9.70
CA SER A 69 61.46 1.19 -10.72
C SER A 69 62.32 -0.05 -10.53
N LEU A 70 62.41 -0.89 -11.55
CA LEU A 70 63.18 -2.14 -11.53
C LEU A 70 64.37 -2.03 -12.49
N ARG A 71 65.54 -2.47 -12.05
CA ARG A 71 66.79 -2.47 -12.81
C ARG A 71 67.44 -3.84 -12.79
N GLY A 72 67.73 -4.39 -13.96
CA GLY A 72 68.34 -5.72 -14.07
C GLY A 72 68.59 -6.11 -15.51
N ARG A 73 69.19 -7.30 -15.71
CA ARG A 73 69.34 -7.88 -17.05
C ARG A 73 67.98 -8.08 -17.71
N ARG A 74 67.85 -7.76 -19.00
CA ARG A 74 66.59 -7.82 -19.76
C ARG A 74 65.87 -9.15 -19.60
N SER A 75 66.58 -10.28 -19.67
CA SER A 75 65.99 -11.61 -19.52
C SER A 75 65.34 -11.83 -18.15
N ILE A 76 66.08 -11.56 -17.07
CA ILE A 76 65.66 -11.70 -15.67
C ILE A 76 64.51 -10.73 -15.36
N LEU A 77 64.64 -9.48 -15.80
CA LEU A 77 63.65 -8.45 -15.54
C LEU A 77 62.30 -8.77 -16.22
N ASN A 78 62.32 -9.20 -17.48
CA ASN A 78 61.10 -9.61 -18.17
C ASN A 78 60.42 -10.81 -17.50
N ALA A 79 61.21 -11.77 -16.98
CA ALA A 79 60.70 -12.89 -16.21
C ALA A 79 60.07 -12.43 -14.88
N GLN A 80 60.70 -11.50 -14.16
CA GLN A 80 60.14 -10.91 -12.94
C GLN A 80 58.80 -10.22 -13.20
N ILE A 81 58.72 -9.38 -14.22
CA ILE A 81 57.49 -8.67 -14.58
C ILE A 81 56.38 -9.64 -14.97
N THR A 82 56.73 -10.70 -15.70
CA THR A 82 55.78 -11.75 -16.12
C THR A 82 55.24 -12.55 -14.92
N ARG A 83 56.05 -12.75 -13.88
CA ARG A 83 55.60 -13.35 -12.60
C ARG A 83 54.68 -12.42 -11.80
N GLY A 84 54.68 -11.13 -12.11
CA GLY A 84 53.96 -10.09 -11.38
C GLY A 84 54.80 -9.45 -10.28
N ILE A 85 54.50 -8.19 -9.98
CA ILE A 85 55.14 -7.42 -8.92
C ILE A 85 54.17 -7.34 -7.74
N LYS A 86 54.63 -7.75 -6.55
CA LYS A 86 53.84 -7.72 -5.32
C LYS A 86 54.46 -6.72 -4.36
N ALA A 87 53.74 -5.63 -4.08
CA ALA A 87 54.11 -4.71 -3.03
C ALA A 87 53.37 -5.11 -1.73
N GLU A 88 54.11 -5.17 -0.63
CA GLU A 88 53.60 -5.43 0.71
C GLU A 88 53.85 -4.21 1.58
N GLY A 89 52.88 -3.86 2.41
CA GLY A 89 52.96 -2.75 3.34
C GLY A 89 52.88 -3.23 4.78
N LEU A 90 53.64 -2.60 5.68
CA LEU A 90 53.60 -2.85 7.12
C LEU A 90 53.44 -1.55 7.88
N ILE A 91 52.48 -1.52 8.81
CA ILE A 91 52.29 -0.41 9.74
C ILE A 91 52.85 -0.83 11.10
N ASN A 92 53.92 -0.20 11.55
CA ASN A 92 54.52 -0.52 12.84
C ASN A 92 53.78 0.20 13.97
N ASN A 93 53.43 -0.52 15.04
CA ASN A 93 52.72 0.01 16.21
C ASN A 93 51.48 0.85 15.82
N PRO A 94 50.52 0.26 15.08
CA PRO A 94 49.38 0.98 14.54
C PRO A 94 48.55 1.64 15.63
N LYS A 95 48.15 2.89 15.38
CA LYS A 95 47.31 3.71 16.27
C LYS A 95 46.21 4.41 15.49
N GLU A 96 45.19 4.92 16.16
CA GLU A 96 44.23 5.83 15.53
C GLU A 96 44.91 7.14 15.10
N GLY A 97 44.54 7.68 13.94
CA GLY A 97 45.14 8.87 13.34
C GLY A 97 46.28 8.55 12.37
N GLU A 98 47.26 9.45 12.31
CA GLU A 98 48.38 9.37 11.35
C GLU A 98 49.36 8.23 11.69
N ASN A 99 49.65 7.41 10.68
CA ASN A 99 50.59 6.30 10.71
C ASN A 99 51.47 6.32 9.45
N ILE A 100 52.57 5.56 9.48
CA ILE A 100 53.47 5.37 8.35
C ILE A 100 53.35 3.92 7.89
N LEU A 101 52.94 3.74 6.64
CA LEU A 101 52.95 2.47 5.92
C LEU A 101 54.31 2.31 5.23
N VAL A 102 55.16 1.44 5.76
CA VAL A 102 56.44 1.11 5.13
C VAL A 102 56.19 0.07 4.06
N VAL A 103 56.61 0.34 2.83
CA VAL A 103 56.34 -0.50 1.66
C VAL A 103 57.61 -1.24 1.26
N ASP A 104 57.45 -2.51 0.92
CA ASP A 104 58.52 -3.34 0.37
C ASP A 104 57.99 -4.22 -0.78
N LEU A 105 58.90 -4.78 -1.58
CA LEU A 105 58.55 -5.76 -2.60
C LEU A 105 58.82 -7.18 -2.12
N LYS A 106 57.91 -8.09 -2.47
CA LYS A 106 58.06 -9.51 -2.20
C LYS A 106 58.38 -10.29 -3.46
N ASP A 107 59.07 -11.42 -3.26
CA ASP A 107 59.42 -12.37 -4.31
C ASP A 107 60.26 -11.73 -5.46
N VAL A 108 61.13 -10.78 -5.13
CA VAL A 108 62.05 -10.15 -6.08
C VAL A 108 63.30 -11.01 -6.27
N ASP A 109 63.69 -11.26 -7.52
CA ASP A 109 64.94 -11.96 -7.84
C ASP A 109 66.15 -11.19 -7.29
N SER A 110 67.13 -11.89 -6.71
CA SER A 110 68.32 -11.27 -6.13
C SER A 110 69.18 -10.49 -7.12
N ASN A 111 69.00 -10.72 -8.44
CA ASN A 111 69.70 -10.00 -9.50
C ASN A 111 68.92 -8.80 -10.06
N VAL A 112 67.80 -8.43 -9.43
CA VAL A 112 66.99 -7.26 -9.77
C VAL A 112 67.08 -6.24 -8.64
N GLU A 113 67.63 -5.07 -8.94
CA GLU A 113 67.57 -3.91 -8.07
C GLU A 113 66.19 -3.24 -8.23
N TYR A 114 65.62 -2.72 -7.14
CA TYR A 114 64.38 -1.97 -7.19
C TYR A 114 64.42 -0.71 -6.33
N THR A 115 63.64 0.29 -6.76
CA THR A 115 63.38 1.49 -5.98
C THR A 115 61.87 1.75 -5.95
N LEU A 116 61.36 2.03 -4.75
CA LEU A 116 59.96 2.38 -4.52
C LEU A 116 59.77 3.89 -4.45
N TYR A 117 58.70 4.37 -5.07
CA TYR A 117 58.33 5.78 -5.07
C TYR A 117 56.85 5.93 -4.69
N PRO A 118 56.55 6.37 -3.44
CA PRO A 118 57.47 6.45 -2.29
C PRO A 118 57.72 5.07 -1.65
N SER A 119 58.79 4.94 -0.86
CA SER A 119 59.09 3.75 -0.04
C SER A 119 58.24 3.66 1.23
N ASP A 120 57.66 4.77 1.65
CA ASP A 120 56.79 4.91 2.79
C ASP A 120 55.64 5.87 2.46
N LYS A 121 54.45 5.59 3.00
CA LYS A 121 53.26 6.43 2.79
C LYS A 121 52.67 6.82 4.13
N GLN A 122 52.33 8.09 4.28
CA GLN A 122 51.46 8.52 5.36
C GLN A 122 50.06 7.98 5.11
N ILE A 123 49.50 7.29 6.10
CA ILE A 123 48.15 6.72 6.07
C ILE A 123 47.43 7.10 7.35
N ASN A 124 46.15 7.43 7.22
CA ASN A 124 45.28 7.69 8.37
C ASN A 124 44.51 6.42 8.70
N LEU A 125 44.57 6.00 9.97
CA LEU A 125 43.79 4.87 10.48
C LEU A 125 42.65 5.39 11.35
N GLU A 126 41.45 4.91 11.09
CA GLU A 126 40.26 5.21 11.88
C GLU A 126 39.85 4.00 12.71
N LYS A 127 39.05 4.25 13.75
CA LYS A 127 38.34 3.17 14.43
C LYS A 127 37.38 2.47 13.46
N LYS A 128 37.47 1.15 13.38
CA LYS A 128 36.49 0.29 12.73
C LYS A 128 35.29 0.17 13.66
N MET A 129 34.12 0.59 13.20
CA MET A 129 32.87 0.52 13.97
C MET A 129 31.90 -0.46 13.35
N VAL A 130 31.09 -1.11 14.19
CA VAL A 130 29.96 -1.94 13.78
C VAL A 130 28.70 -1.39 14.43
N ILE A 131 27.74 -0.93 13.62
CA ILE A 131 26.48 -0.35 14.12
C ILE A 131 25.28 -1.03 13.42
N ARG A 132 24.19 -1.21 14.16
CA ARG A 132 22.92 -1.67 13.63
C ARG A 132 22.09 -0.49 13.12
N LYS A 133 21.62 -0.54 11.87
CA LYS A 133 20.74 0.48 11.27
C LYS A 133 19.45 -0.16 10.75
N SER A 134 18.34 0.57 10.84
CA SER A 134 17.04 0.17 10.30
C SER A 134 17.02 0.18 8.77
N VAL A 135 16.18 -0.67 8.19
CA VAL A 135 15.89 -0.66 6.75
C VAL A 135 14.65 0.17 6.49
N SER A 136 14.80 1.24 5.70
CA SER A 136 13.73 2.04 5.14
C SER A 136 13.41 1.58 3.73
N VAL A 137 12.13 1.34 3.45
CA VAL A 137 11.65 0.96 2.12
C VAL A 137 10.98 2.17 1.49
N VAL A 138 11.53 2.65 0.38
CA VAL A 138 10.95 3.70 -0.44
C VAL A 138 10.09 3.07 -1.52
N GLN A 139 8.81 3.42 -1.55
CA GLN A 139 7.89 2.98 -2.60
C GLN A 139 8.11 3.81 -3.88
N THR A 140 8.16 3.14 -5.02
CA THR A 140 8.14 3.76 -6.35
C THR A 140 7.06 3.16 -7.23
N GLY A 141 6.63 3.91 -8.24
CA GLY A 141 5.54 3.49 -9.11
C GLY A 141 4.15 3.68 -8.49
N THR A 142 3.12 3.29 -9.23
CA THR A 142 1.72 3.43 -8.84
C THR A 142 1.00 2.11 -8.98
N LEU A 143 0.17 1.78 -8.00
CA LEU A 143 -0.74 0.64 -8.06
C LEU A 143 -1.84 0.88 -9.12
N PRO A 144 -2.48 -0.19 -9.63
CA PRO A 144 -3.70 -0.06 -10.42
C PRO A 144 -4.80 0.69 -9.65
N GLU A 145 -5.74 1.30 -10.39
CA GLU A 145 -6.89 1.98 -9.78
C GLU A 145 -7.70 1.01 -8.90
N GLY A 146 -8.13 1.50 -7.73
CA GLY A 146 -8.86 0.70 -6.75
C GLY A 146 -7.98 -0.21 -5.89
N TYR A 147 -6.66 -0.03 -5.87
CA TYR A 147 -5.74 -0.76 -4.99
C TYR A 147 -4.85 0.18 -4.17
N GLU A 148 -4.50 -0.24 -2.97
CA GLU A 148 -3.66 0.49 -2.02
C GLU A 148 -2.71 -0.46 -1.28
N ILE A 149 -1.53 0.04 -0.87
CA ILE A 149 -0.65 -0.67 0.06
C ILE A 149 -1.16 -0.46 1.49
N LYS A 150 -1.55 -1.54 2.15
CA LYS A 150 -1.91 -1.51 3.57
C LYS A 150 -0.69 -1.48 4.47
N GLU A 151 0.34 -2.26 4.14
CA GLU A 151 1.52 -2.41 4.97
C GLU A 151 2.73 -2.87 4.14
N ILE A 152 3.93 -2.37 4.48
CA ILE A 152 5.21 -2.85 3.96
C ILE A 152 6.07 -3.30 5.14
N LYS A 153 6.61 -4.52 5.06
CA LYS A 153 7.52 -5.09 6.07
C LYS A 153 8.81 -5.57 5.41
N SER A 154 9.94 -5.22 6.00
CA SER A 154 11.26 -5.72 5.63
C SER A 154 11.74 -6.80 6.60
N ASN A 155 12.35 -7.86 6.08
CA ASN A 155 12.98 -8.91 6.86
C ASN A 155 14.39 -9.22 6.31
N PRO A 156 15.46 -8.94 7.07
CA PRO A 156 15.45 -8.31 8.40
C PRO A 156 15.04 -6.83 8.37
N ALA A 157 14.45 -6.33 9.47
CA ALA A 157 14.06 -4.92 9.60
C ALA A 157 15.24 -3.97 9.89
N SER A 158 16.41 -4.53 10.21
CA SER A 158 17.65 -3.81 10.50
C SER A 158 18.85 -4.73 10.33
N MET A 159 19.99 -4.17 9.93
CA MET A 159 21.21 -4.93 9.61
C MET A 159 22.44 -4.25 10.19
N TYR A 160 23.54 -5.01 10.29
CA TYR A 160 24.81 -4.52 10.80
C TYR A 160 25.63 -3.94 9.66
N ILE A 161 26.17 -2.75 9.90
CA ILE A 161 27.07 -2.04 9.00
C ILE A 161 28.41 -1.94 9.72
N GLU A 162 29.48 -2.27 9.01
CA GLU A 162 30.85 -2.13 9.48
C GLU A 162 31.67 -1.21 8.57
N GLY A 163 32.62 -0.47 9.14
CA GLY A 163 33.51 0.39 8.36
C GLY A 163 34.22 1.44 9.21
N PRO A 164 34.92 2.40 8.57
CA PRO A 164 35.55 3.53 9.25
C PRO A 164 34.52 4.34 10.04
N LYS A 165 34.86 4.72 11.27
CA LYS A 165 34.01 5.46 12.20
C LYS A 165 33.32 6.66 11.55
N THR A 166 34.08 7.49 10.83
CA THR A 166 33.53 8.71 10.21
C THR A 166 32.41 8.40 9.22
N LEU A 167 32.55 7.34 8.43
CA LEU A 167 31.52 6.91 7.47
C LEU A 167 30.34 6.23 8.16
N VAL A 168 30.60 5.37 9.13
CA VAL A 168 29.52 4.67 9.85
C VAL A 168 28.64 5.66 10.62
N ASP A 169 29.24 6.70 11.20
CA ASP A 169 28.53 7.76 11.91
C ASP A 169 27.72 8.68 10.98
N SER A 170 28.12 8.84 9.70
CA SER A 170 27.39 9.65 8.72
C SER A 170 26.11 8.95 8.20
N ILE A 171 26.07 7.62 8.27
CA ILE A 171 24.92 6.82 7.80
C ILE A 171 23.71 7.05 8.70
N THR A 172 22.60 7.44 8.09
CA THR A 172 21.33 7.64 8.78
C THR A 172 20.49 6.36 8.77
N THR A 173 20.34 5.73 7.61
CA THR A 173 19.50 4.53 7.43
C THR A 173 20.02 3.64 6.31
N LEU A 174 19.51 2.41 6.23
CA LEU A 174 19.65 1.55 5.07
C LEU A 174 18.43 1.74 4.18
N MET A 175 18.62 2.17 2.94
CA MET A 175 17.52 2.43 2.02
C MET A 175 17.40 1.31 0.99
N THR A 176 16.17 0.95 0.64
CA THR A 176 15.85 0.10 -0.50
C THR A 176 14.60 0.62 -1.21
N THR A 177 14.44 0.25 -2.48
CA THR A 177 13.35 0.75 -3.32
C THR A 177 12.44 -0.40 -3.74
N LEU A 178 11.15 -0.28 -3.45
CA LEU A 178 10.12 -1.25 -3.83
C LEU A 178 9.24 -0.65 -4.94
N ASP A 179 9.35 -1.22 -6.14
CA ASP A 179 8.42 -0.91 -7.23
C ASP A 179 7.11 -1.68 -7.03
N VAL A 180 6.01 -0.93 -6.87
CA VAL A 180 4.65 -1.46 -6.67
C VAL A 180 3.83 -1.48 -7.95
N SER A 181 4.41 -1.10 -9.08
CA SER A 181 3.70 -1.04 -10.36
C SER A 181 3.12 -2.40 -10.75
N ASN A 182 1.86 -2.42 -11.21
CA ASN A 182 1.14 -3.59 -11.72
C ASN A 182 0.85 -4.71 -10.69
N TYR A 183 0.98 -4.45 -9.38
CA TYR A 183 0.56 -5.42 -8.37
C TYR A 183 -0.89 -5.17 -7.94
N ASP A 184 -1.68 -6.25 -7.87
CA ASP A 184 -3.07 -6.27 -7.39
C ASP A 184 -3.26 -7.21 -6.18
N LYS A 185 -2.17 -7.82 -5.72
CA LYS A 185 -2.12 -8.83 -4.65
C LYS A 185 -0.84 -8.65 -3.83
N ASP A 186 -0.84 -9.22 -2.63
CA ASP A 186 0.35 -9.30 -1.79
C ASP A 186 1.53 -9.90 -2.56
N PHE A 187 2.71 -9.32 -2.36
CA PHE A 187 3.92 -9.78 -3.02
C PHE A 187 5.15 -9.61 -2.14
N SER A 188 6.18 -10.39 -2.45
CA SER A 188 7.48 -10.31 -1.81
C SER A 188 8.57 -10.11 -2.86
N LYS A 189 9.55 -9.25 -2.55
CA LYS A 189 10.75 -9.05 -3.36
C LYS A 189 12.00 -9.14 -2.51
N LYS A 190 13.02 -9.81 -3.03
CA LYS A 190 14.38 -9.71 -2.52
C LYS A 190 15.02 -8.49 -3.15
N LEU A 191 15.41 -7.53 -2.34
CA LEU A 191 15.97 -6.25 -2.78
C LEU A 191 17.32 -6.01 -2.13
N GLN A 192 18.22 -5.33 -2.85
CA GLN A 192 19.46 -4.83 -2.27
C GLN A 192 19.20 -3.58 -1.44
N VAL A 193 19.95 -3.42 -0.35
CA VAL A 193 19.96 -2.21 0.45
C VAL A 193 21.23 -1.41 0.16
N ILE A 194 21.12 -0.09 0.27
CA ILE A 194 22.26 0.81 0.23
C ILE A 194 22.29 1.65 1.51
N PRO A 195 23.46 1.87 2.12
CA PRO A 195 23.58 2.77 3.25
C PRO A 195 23.50 4.21 2.74
N VAL A 196 22.68 5.04 3.38
CA VAL A 196 22.50 6.44 2.99
C VAL A 196 22.70 7.41 4.14
N ASP A 197 23.20 8.60 3.81
CA ASP A 197 23.36 9.71 4.74
C ASP A 197 22.07 10.51 4.96
N ARG A 198 22.17 11.69 5.58
CA ARG A 198 21.02 12.56 5.86
C ARG A 198 20.39 13.17 4.62
N ASP A 199 21.15 13.29 3.53
CA ASP A 199 20.71 13.83 2.24
C ASP A 199 20.23 12.71 1.30
N ASN A 200 20.08 11.48 1.81
CA ASN A 200 19.75 10.26 1.07
C ASN A 200 20.77 9.89 -0.02
N GLN A 201 22.03 10.30 0.14
CA GLN A 201 23.11 9.92 -0.77
C GLN A 201 23.79 8.63 -0.31
N GLU A 202 24.20 7.80 -1.26
CA GLU A 202 24.88 6.53 -0.99
C GLU A 202 26.25 6.76 -0.31
N VAL A 203 26.46 6.12 0.84
CA VAL A 203 27.74 6.14 1.56
C VAL A 203 28.57 4.92 1.16
N LYS A 204 29.64 5.15 0.39
CA LYS A 204 30.57 4.08 -0.02
C LYS A 204 31.67 3.89 1.02
N GLY A 205 32.35 2.73 0.99
CA GLY A 205 33.46 2.43 1.91
C GLY A 205 33.06 1.73 3.20
N VAL A 206 31.81 1.30 3.30
CA VAL A 206 31.30 0.46 4.40
C VAL A 206 30.85 -0.89 3.86
N SER A 207 30.79 -1.88 4.74
CA SER A 207 30.30 -3.23 4.43
C SER A 207 29.03 -3.52 5.23
N ILE A 208 28.06 -4.14 4.58
CA ILE A 208 26.82 -4.60 5.22
C ILE A 208 26.92 -6.12 5.29
N ASN A 209 26.71 -6.70 6.48
CA ASN A 209 26.83 -8.14 6.68
C ASN A 209 25.88 -8.96 5.80
N GLN A 210 24.71 -8.40 5.49
CA GLN A 210 23.72 -8.92 4.56
C GLN A 210 23.18 -7.74 3.74
N ASP A 211 23.60 -7.61 2.48
CA ASP A 211 23.23 -6.49 1.62
C ASP A 211 21.84 -6.65 0.96
N THR A 212 21.11 -7.72 1.30
CA THR A 212 19.80 -8.02 0.74
C THR A 212 18.75 -8.25 1.81
N VAL A 213 17.54 -7.79 1.53
CA VAL A 213 16.38 -7.87 2.41
C VAL A 213 15.17 -8.40 1.65
N PHE A 214 14.31 -9.17 2.32
CA PHE A 214 13.01 -9.54 1.79
C PHE A 214 11.98 -8.51 2.21
N VAL A 215 11.41 -7.81 1.24
CA VAL A 215 10.34 -6.84 1.45
C VAL A 215 9.01 -7.50 1.06
N HIS A 216 8.08 -7.55 2.00
CA HIS A 216 6.72 -8.03 1.82
C HIS A 216 5.75 -6.85 1.87
N ALA A 217 4.93 -6.70 0.84
CA ALA A 217 3.91 -5.68 0.76
C ALA A 217 2.52 -6.31 0.75
N ILE A 218 1.64 -5.81 1.62
CA ILE A 218 0.24 -6.22 1.71
C ILE A 218 -0.59 -5.25 0.88
N VAL A 219 -1.24 -5.77 -0.15
CA VAL A 219 -2.08 -4.99 -1.07
C VAL A 219 -3.55 -5.24 -0.71
N VAL A 220 -4.31 -4.16 -0.62
CA VAL A 220 -5.75 -4.18 -0.40
C VAL A 220 -6.48 -3.51 -1.55
N LYS A 221 -7.70 -3.96 -1.80
CA LYS A 221 -8.60 -3.37 -2.79
C LYS A 221 -9.51 -2.36 -2.11
N THR A 222 -9.75 -1.23 -2.76
CA THR A 222 -10.73 -0.23 -2.35
C THR A 222 -11.96 -0.31 -3.26
N LYS A 223 -13.13 -0.09 -2.68
CA LYS A 223 -14.40 -0.08 -3.41
C LYS A 223 -15.36 0.90 -2.75
N THR A 224 -16.07 1.69 -3.54
CA THR A 224 -17.18 2.51 -3.05
C THR A 224 -18.46 1.71 -3.14
N VAL A 225 -19.22 1.66 -2.05
CA VAL A 225 -20.49 0.92 -1.96
C VAL A 225 -21.56 1.77 -1.28
N PRO A 226 -22.84 1.65 -1.67
CA PRO A 226 -23.94 2.35 -1.02
C PRO A 226 -24.16 1.85 0.41
N ILE A 227 -24.66 2.74 1.24
CA ILE A 227 -25.07 2.43 2.61
C ILE A 227 -26.57 2.19 2.65
N VAL A 228 -26.97 1.10 3.30
CA VAL A 228 -28.38 0.73 3.47
C VAL A 228 -28.72 0.79 4.96
N LEU A 229 -29.83 1.46 5.26
CA LEU A 229 -30.32 1.60 6.62
C LEU A 229 -30.99 0.30 7.08
N ASP A 230 -30.60 -0.21 8.25
CA ASP A 230 -31.21 -1.38 8.87
C ASP A 230 -32.24 -0.94 9.92
N ILE A 231 -33.47 -0.67 9.46
CA ILE A 231 -34.61 -0.40 10.35
C ILE A 231 -35.42 -1.69 10.47
N PRO A 232 -35.72 -2.18 11.69
CA PRO A 232 -36.70 -3.23 11.85
C PRO A 232 -38.04 -2.79 11.24
N ASN A 233 -38.72 -3.72 10.58
CA ASN A 233 -40.10 -3.52 10.14
C ASN A 233 -40.99 -3.55 11.39
N SER A 234 -40.95 -2.49 12.21
CA SER A 234 -41.89 -2.32 13.31
C SER A 234 -43.06 -1.54 12.74
N GLU A 235 -44.16 -2.24 12.49
CA GLU A 235 -45.50 -1.67 12.54
C GLU A 235 -45.65 -1.05 13.93
N ASN A 236 -45.23 0.22 14.06
CA ASN A 236 -45.53 1.03 15.22
C ASN A 236 -46.74 1.85 14.81
N ASP A 237 -47.91 1.47 15.31
CA ASP A 237 -49.21 2.05 14.94
C ASP A 237 -49.27 3.59 15.13
N GLU A 238 -48.31 4.17 15.85
CA GLU A 238 -48.27 5.61 16.16
C GLU A 238 -47.22 6.42 15.36
N LEU A 239 -46.31 5.78 14.62
CA LEU A 239 -45.16 6.46 13.99
C LEU A 239 -44.83 5.92 12.61
N LYS A 240 -44.78 6.83 11.63
CA LYS A 240 -44.44 6.53 10.23
C LYS A 240 -43.21 7.30 9.76
N LEU A 241 -42.29 6.59 9.11
CA LEU A 241 -41.15 7.22 8.45
C LEU A 241 -41.58 7.76 7.08
N SER A 242 -41.65 9.09 6.94
CA SER A 242 -42.03 9.74 5.66
C SER A 242 -40.86 9.83 4.68
N GLY A 243 -39.63 9.92 5.20
CA GLY A 243 -38.43 9.92 4.38
C GLY A 243 -37.15 10.02 5.20
N TYR A 244 -36.03 9.65 4.58
CA TYR A 244 -34.71 9.77 5.18
C TYR A 244 -33.63 10.06 4.15
N THR A 245 -32.53 10.65 4.61
CA THR A 245 -31.31 10.89 3.84
C THR A 245 -30.10 10.44 4.65
N ILE A 246 -29.18 9.72 4.01
CA ILE A 246 -27.91 9.28 4.60
C ILE A 246 -26.80 10.18 4.09
N ASP A 247 -25.99 10.73 5.00
CA ASP A 247 -24.85 11.59 4.69
C ASP A 247 -23.57 11.04 5.35
N PRO A 248 -22.60 10.51 4.58
CA PRO A 248 -22.64 10.29 3.13
C PRO A 248 -23.51 9.09 2.69
N PRO A 249 -24.06 9.07 1.46
CA PRO A 249 -24.89 7.96 0.96
C PRO A 249 -24.09 6.71 0.58
N GLU A 250 -22.78 6.85 0.35
CA GLU A 250 -21.87 5.78 0.01
C GLU A 250 -20.61 5.85 0.88
N VAL A 251 -19.94 4.71 1.04
CA VAL A 251 -18.73 4.57 1.83
C VAL A 251 -17.63 3.87 1.02
N VAL A 252 -16.40 4.35 1.18
CA VAL A 252 -15.21 3.68 0.63
C VAL A 252 -14.76 2.61 1.62
N ILE A 253 -14.83 1.35 1.20
CA ILE A 253 -14.35 0.19 1.96
C ILE A 253 -13.01 -0.30 1.40
N LYS A 254 -12.16 -0.83 2.29
CA LYS A 254 -10.87 -1.42 1.95
C LYS A 254 -10.68 -2.78 2.60
N GLY A 255 -10.05 -3.72 1.90
CA GLY A 255 -9.83 -5.08 2.38
C GLY A 255 -9.24 -6.01 1.33
N LYS A 256 -9.19 -7.31 1.62
CA LYS A 256 -8.74 -8.31 0.64
C LYS A 256 -9.70 -8.37 -0.56
N ALA A 257 -9.15 -8.44 -1.78
CA ALA A 257 -9.93 -8.34 -3.01
C ALA A 257 -11.12 -9.32 -3.07
N ASN A 258 -10.90 -10.57 -2.68
CA ASN A 258 -11.95 -11.60 -2.64
C ASN A 258 -13.13 -11.27 -1.69
N ILE A 259 -12.87 -10.54 -0.60
CA ILE A 259 -13.91 -10.08 0.32
C ILE A 259 -14.63 -8.86 -0.28
N ILE A 260 -13.86 -7.86 -0.71
CA ILE A 260 -14.38 -6.59 -1.23
C ILE A 260 -15.22 -6.77 -2.50
N ASP A 261 -14.86 -7.70 -3.37
CA ASP A 261 -15.60 -7.96 -4.61
C ASP A 261 -17.01 -8.50 -4.34
N SER A 262 -17.19 -9.25 -3.24
CA SER A 262 -18.49 -9.83 -2.87
C SER A 262 -19.45 -8.83 -2.22
N ILE A 263 -18.95 -7.71 -1.70
CA ILE A 263 -19.75 -6.72 -0.97
C ILE A 263 -20.42 -5.78 -1.95
N LYS A 264 -21.75 -5.72 -1.91
CA LYS A 264 -22.56 -4.82 -2.75
C LYS A 264 -23.01 -3.57 -2.01
N GLU A 265 -23.22 -3.68 -0.71
CA GLU A 265 -23.74 -2.64 0.17
C GLU A 265 -23.18 -2.84 1.59
N ILE A 266 -23.19 -1.78 2.39
CA ILE A 266 -22.89 -1.83 3.81
C ILE A 266 -24.12 -1.42 4.59
N LYS A 267 -24.50 -2.22 5.59
CA LYS A 267 -25.63 -1.91 6.45
C LYS A 267 -25.21 -1.05 7.64
N THR A 268 -26.11 -0.23 8.13
CA THR A 268 -25.95 0.43 9.42
C THR A 268 -26.16 -0.56 10.58
N GLU A 269 -25.80 -0.17 11.79
CA GLU A 269 -26.37 -0.78 12.98
C GLU A 269 -27.89 -0.61 12.99
N LYS A 270 -28.59 -1.48 13.72
CA LYS A 270 -30.05 -1.45 13.84
C LYS A 270 -30.49 -0.10 14.42
N VAL A 271 -31.36 0.61 13.71
CA VAL A 271 -31.88 1.92 14.14
C VAL A 271 -33.35 1.78 14.53
N GLU A 272 -33.67 2.14 15.77
CA GLU A 272 -35.06 2.10 16.26
C GLU A 272 -35.78 3.42 15.93
N LEU A 273 -37.06 3.35 15.55
CA LEU A 273 -37.84 4.54 15.15
C LEU A 273 -37.95 5.60 16.26
N SER A 274 -37.96 5.19 17.52
CA SER A 274 -38.00 6.11 18.67
C SER A 274 -36.77 7.03 18.73
N GLN A 275 -35.59 6.53 18.33
CA GLN A 275 -34.35 7.30 18.31
C GLN A 275 -34.39 8.43 17.26
N LEU A 276 -35.12 8.20 16.17
CA LEU A 276 -35.30 9.16 15.08
C LEU A 276 -36.24 10.31 15.44
N VAL A 277 -37.20 10.06 16.34
CA VAL A 277 -38.09 11.09 16.89
C VAL A 277 -37.32 12.01 17.84
N GLU A 278 -36.47 11.45 18.70
CA GLU A 278 -35.66 12.22 19.65
C GLU A 278 -34.56 13.03 18.96
N ASN A 279 -33.96 12.47 17.90
CA ASN A 279 -32.88 13.10 17.18
C ASN A 279 -33.04 12.96 15.65
N PRO A 280 -33.54 14.01 14.97
CA PRO A 280 -33.66 14.04 13.51
C PRO A 280 -32.32 14.00 12.76
N ASN A 281 -31.17 14.16 13.42
CA ASN A 281 -29.83 14.04 12.85
C ASN A 281 -29.01 13.00 13.64
N LEU A 282 -29.44 11.75 13.57
CA LEU A 282 -28.85 10.65 14.33
C LEU A 282 -27.52 10.21 13.70
N LYS A 283 -26.48 10.05 14.53
CA LYS A 283 -25.23 9.41 14.09
C LYS A 283 -25.34 7.90 14.28
N VAL A 284 -25.09 7.15 13.21
CA VAL A 284 -25.24 5.69 13.19
C VAL A 284 -23.96 5.05 12.68
N LYS A 285 -23.52 3.98 13.35
CA LYS A 285 -22.34 3.22 12.94
C LYS A 285 -22.67 2.25 11.81
N LEU A 286 -21.65 1.91 11.03
CA LEU A 286 -21.74 0.91 9.98
C LEU A 286 -21.35 -0.48 10.50
N VAL A 287 -22.08 -1.51 10.08
CA VAL A 287 -21.75 -2.91 10.35
C VAL A 287 -20.81 -3.41 9.26
N LEU A 288 -19.51 -3.47 9.57
CA LEU A 288 -18.48 -3.90 8.63
C LEU A 288 -18.25 -5.41 8.71
N PRO A 289 -18.21 -6.13 7.57
CA PRO A 289 -17.78 -7.53 7.54
C PRO A 289 -16.35 -7.71 8.05
N THR A 290 -16.02 -8.92 8.52
CA THR A 290 -14.68 -9.24 9.00
C THR A 290 -13.62 -9.02 7.90
N GLY A 291 -12.55 -8.31 8.23
CA GLY A 291 -11.45 -8.01 7.29
C GLY A 291 -11.71 -6.82 6.36
N VAL A 292 -12.78 -6.06 6.62
CA VAL A 292 -13.10 -4.81 5.92
C VAL A 292 -12.87 -3.63 6.85
N GLU A 293 -12.28 -2.57 6.31
CA GLU A 293 -12.04 -1.31 7.01
C GLU A 293 -12.61 -0.14 6.19
N THR A 294 -12.90 0.98 6.86
CA THR A 294 -13.29 2.24 6.22
C THR A 294 -12.74 3.42 7.03
N GLN A 295 -12.56 4.56 6.38
CA GLN A 295 -12.20 5.82 7.05
C GLN A 295 -13.42 6.53 7.67
N THR A 296 -14.63 6.18 7.24
CA THR A 296 -15.90 6.76 7.72
C THR A 296 -16.78 5.65 8.31
N PRO A 297 -16.52 5.21 9.56
CA PRO A 297 -17.26 4.13 10.20
C PRO A 297 -18.64 4.56 10.71
N GLU A 298 -18.94 5.86 10.68
CA GLU A 298 -20.19 6.45 11.14
C GLU A 298 -20.77 7.36 10.05
N ILE A 299 -22.09 7.41 9.98
CA ILE A 299 -22.84 8.29 9.08
C ILE A 299 -23.85 9.13 9.85
N THR A 300 -24.33 10.20 9.21
CA THR A 300 -25.44 11.01 9.73
C THR A 300 -26.71 10.65 8.99
N LEU A 301 -27.69 10.16 9.73
CA LEU A 301 -29.04 9.89 9.26
C LEU A 301 -29.92 11.09 9.54
N LYS A 302 -30.51 11.65 8.49
CA LYS A 302 -31.51 12.72 8.57
C LYS A 302 -32.87 12.12 8.29
N SER A 303 -33.77 12.14 9.27
CA SER A 303 -35.08 11.49 9.16
C SER A 303 -36.22 12.47 9.36
N SER A 304 -37.32 12.26 8.62
CA SER A 304 -38.59 12.93 8.83
C SER A 304 -39.62 11.90 9.29
N MET A 305 -40.15 12.09 10.50
CA MET A 305 -41.18 11.24 11.09
C MET A 305 -42.52 11.95 11.04
N GLU A 306 -43.58 11.20 10.76
CA GLU A 306 -44.97 11.65 10.85
C GLU A 306 -45.70 10.83 11.92
N LYS A 307 -46.56 11.50 12.68
CA LYS A 307 -47.33 10.86 13.73
C LYS A 307 -48.59 10.27 13.12
N VAL A 308 -48.81 8.98 13.32
CA VAL A 308 -50.06 8.32 12.96
C VAL A 308 -51.00 8.38 14.17
N ILE A 309 -52.24 8.80 13.93
CA ILE A 309 -53.28 8.88 14.97
C ILE A 309 -54.56 8.22 14.47
N SER A 310 -55.28 7.60 15.41
CA SER A 310 -56.63 7.10 15.17
C SER A 310 -57.66 8.03 15.81
N LYS A 311 -58.71 8.38 15.06
CA LYS A 311 -59.84 9.15 15.55
C LYS A 311 -61.14 8.45 15.20
N GLU A 312 -62.07 8.43 16.14
CA GLU A 312 -63.41 7.88 15.94
C GLU A 312 -64.39 8.98 15.60
N PHE A 313 -65.15 8.77 14.53
CA PHE A 313 -66.22 9.64 14.07
C PHE A 313 -67.55 8.93 14.23
N ASN A 314 -68.51 9.58 14.88
CA ASN A 314 -69.84 9.02 15.11
C ASN A 314 -70.78 9.48 14.01
N ILE A 315 -70.96 8.64 12.99
CA ILE A 315 -71.81 8.97 11.85
C ILE A 315 -73.25 8.57 12.17
N SER A 316 -74.16 9.55 12.17
CA SER A 316 -75.59 9.31 12.37
C SER A 316 -76.15 8.31 11.36
N LYS A 317 -77.02 7.41 11.81
CA LYS A 317 -77.72 6.43 10.96
C LYS A 317 -78.51 7.09 9.81
N GLU A 318 -78.94 8.33 9.98
CA GLU A 318 -79.64 9.10 8.95
C GLU A 318 -78.76 9.45 7.75
N ARG A 319 -77.42 9.41 7.90
CA ARG A 319 -76.46 9.73 6.84
C ARG A 319 -76.03 8.53 6.01
N ILE A 320 -76.55 7.33 6.31
CA ILE A 320 -76.23 6.10 5.57
C ILE A 320 -76.90 6.16 4.20
N GLN A 321 -76.09 6.05 3.14
CA GLN A 321 -76.58 6.06 1.76
C GLN A 321 -76.77 4.63 1.22
N ILE A 322 -77.66 4.46 0.24
CA ILE A 322 -77.69 3.24 -0.57
C ILE A 322 -76.93 3.49 -1.86
N SER A 323 -76.07 2.55 -2.19
CA SER A 323 -75.54 2.38 -3.53
C SER A 323 -76.32 1.29 -4.26
N GLY A 324 -76.97 1.65 -5.39
CA GLY A 324 -77.75 0.74 -6.25
C GLY A 324 -79.26 1.04 -6.33
N ASN A 325 -79.98 0.29 -7.17
CA ASN A 325 -81.42 0.46 -7.44
C ASN A 325 -82.35 -0.18 -6.39
N GLY A 326 -82.14 0.10 -5.09
CA GLY A 326 -82.99 -0.38 -3.99
C GLY A 326 -83.52 0.77 -3.12
N GLN A 327 -84.67 0.58 -2.47
CA GLN A 327 -85.14 1.48 -1.41
C GLN A 327 -84.60 1.00 -0.05
N LEU A 328 -84.24 1.95 0.82
CA LEU A 328 -83.85 1.68 2.21
C LEU A 328 -85.12 1.21 2.93
N PRO A 329 -85.09 0.04 3.60
CA PRO A 329 -86.09 -0.24 4.62
C PRO A 329 -86.11 0.92 5.63
N ASP A 330 -87.27 1.26 6.17
CA ASP A 330 -87.34 2.27 7.22
C ASP A 330 -86.65 1.73 8.48
N ILE A 331 -85.39 2.11 8.65
CA ILE A 331 -84.54 1.71 9.78
C ILE A 331 -84.60 2.74 10.92
N SER A 332 -85.40 3.80 10.79
CA SER A 332 -85.47 4.90 11.75
C SER A 332 -85.91 4.41 13.13
N ASP A 333 -86.84 3.44 13.16
CA ASP A 333 -87.46 2.87 14.35
C ASP A 333 -86.90 1.50 14.76
N ASN A 334 -85.81 1.02 14.13
CA ASN A 334 -85.22 -0.28 14.49
C ASN A 334 -84.37 -0.15 15.78
N PRO A 335 -84.79 -0.77 16.91
CA PRO A 335 -84.09 -0.65 18.19
C PRO A 335 -82.75 -1.40 18.23
N ASP A 336 -82.50 -2.31 17.28
CA ASP A 336 -81.26 -3.09 17.18
C ASP A 336 -80.16 -2.36 16.39
N ILE A 337 -80.49 -1.20 15.80
CA ILE A 337 -79.54 -0.34 15.07
C ILE A 337 -79.19 0.85 15.95
N SER A 338 -77.92 0.93 16.35
CA SER A 338 -77.35 2.09 17.06
C SER A 338 -77.62 3.39 16.28
N ASP A 339 -77.95 4.47 17.01
CA ASP A 339 -78.17 5.79 16.41
C ASP A 339 -76.93 6.33 15.68
N PHE A 340 -75.75 5.81 16.03
CA PHE A 340 -74.47 6.15 15.43
C PHE A 340 -73.70 4.90 15.01
N ILE A 341 -73.01 4.99 13.87
CA ILE A 341 -71.95 4.08 13.45
C ILE A 341 -70.62 4.74 13.81
N ALA A 342 -69.84 4.07 14.65
CA ALA A 342 -68.49 4.48 14.96
C ALA A 342 -67.58 4.11 13.79
N VAL A 343 -67.02 5.12 13.13
CA VAL A 343 -66.02 4.98 12.07
C VAL A 343 -64.69 5.43 12.62
N LYS A 344 -63.77 4.49 12.84
CA LYS A 344 -62.42 4.76 13.30
C LYS A 344 -61.50 4.85 12.08
N ILE A 345 -60.91 6.02 11.88
CA ILE A 345 -59.96 6.29 10.80
C ILE A 345 -58.57 6.40 11.41
N THR A 346 -57.59 5.73 10.79
CA THR A 346 -56.17 5.82 11.15
C THR A 346 -55.41 6.46 10.00
N THR A 347 -54.77 7.60 10.26
CA THR A 347 -53.93 8.32 9.27
C THR A 347 -52.94 9.24 9.98
N THR A 348 -52.10 9.97 9.24
CA THR A 348 -51.18 10.94 9.81
C THR A 348 -51.93 12.12 10.44
N ASP A 349 -51.36 12.75 11.46
CA ASP A 349 -51.93 13.93 12.14
C ASP A 349 -52.31 15.05 11.15
N LYS A 350 -51.43 15.33 10.18
CA LYS A 350 -51.68 16.32 9.12
C LYS A 350 -52.91 16.01 8.28
N ILE A 351 -53.15 14.75 7.91
CA ILE A 351 -54.33 14.34 7.15
C ILE A 351 -55.55 14.27 8.08
N MET A 352 -55.39 13.80 9.31
CA MET A 352 -56.49 13.72 10.27
C MET A 352 -57.11 15.10 10.56
N ASP A 353 -56.30 16.16 10.56
CA ASP A 353 -56.77 17.53 10.75
C ASP A 353 -57.59 18.07 9.56
N THR A 354 -57.50 17.47 8.36
CA THR A 354 -58.32 17.85 7.20
C THR A 354 -59.64 17.08 7.12
N ILE A 355 -59.75 15.94 7.81
CA ILE A 355 -60.94 15.08 7.78
C ILE A 355 -62.03 15.61 8.73
N SER A 356 -63.19 15.93 8.17
CA SER A 356 -64.41 16.21 8.92
C SER A 356 -65.43 15.07 8.80
N GLU A 357 -66.43 15.05 9.68
CA GLU A 357 -67.51 14.08 9.60
C GLU A 357 -68.25 14.13 8.26
N ASN A 358 -68.26 15.25 7.55
CA ASN A 358 -68.96 15.42 6.27
C ASN A 358 -68.25 14.73 5.10
N ASP A 359 -66.95 14.51 5.24
CA ASP A 359 -66.10 13.89 4.20
C ASP A 359 -66.22 12.36 4.23
N ILE A 360 -66.78 11.82 5.31
CA ILE A 360 -66.97 10.38 5.52
C ILE A 360 -68.32 9.96 4.92
N ARG A 361 -68.27 9.20 3.83
CA ARG A 361 -69.45 8.63 3.17
C ARG A 361 -69.65 7.19 3.61
N VAL A 362 -70.68 6.97 4.42
CA VAL A 362 -71.09 5.64 4.86
C VAL A 362 -72.23 5.16 3.98
N TYR A 363 -72.08 3.97 3.40
CA TYR A 363 -73.09 3.43 2.50
C TYR A 363 -73.19 1.90 2.56
N ILE A 364 -74.33 1.40 2.10
CA ILE A 364 -74.61 -0.03 1.94
C ILE A 364 -74.91 -0.35 0.47
N LYS A 365 -74.45 -1.51 -0.01
CA LYS A 365 -74.70 -1.98 -1.37
C LYS A 365 -75.81 -3.03 -1.38
N MET A 366 -77.00 -2.64 -1.82
CA MET A 366 -78.18 -3.55 -1.79
C MET A 366 -78.17 -4.60 -2.90
N GLN A 367 -77.38 -4.41 -3.97
CA GLN A 367 -77.30 -5.33 -5.11
C GLN A 367 -76.61 -6.66 -4.78
N GLU A 368 -75.85 -6.74 -3.68
CA GLU A 368 -75.08 -7.93 -3.30
C GLU A 368 -75.86 -8.94 -2.44
N TYR A 369 -77.14 -8.68 -2.12
CA TYR A 369 -77.87 -9.34 -1.01
C TYR A 369 -79.14 -10.12 -1.39
N GLN A 370 -79.18 -10.78 -2.56
CA GLN A 370 -80.32 -11.66 -2.91
C GLN A 370 -80.46 -12.92 -2.03
N ASN A 371 -79.45 -13.29 -1.22
CA ASN A 371 -79.40 -14.57 -0.50
C ASN A 371 -79.47 -14.49 1.04
N ASN A 372 -79.32 -13.32 1.68
CA ASN A 372 -79.48 -13.15 3.14
C ASN A 372 -79.80 -11.68 3.50
N PRO A 373 -81.08 -11.27 3.53
CA PRO A 373 -81.48 -9.87 3.69
C PRO A 373 -81.22 -9.29 5.10
N ALA A 374 -80.87 -10.13 6.08
CA ALA A 374 -80.77 -9.70 7.48
C ALA A 374 -79.47 -8.96 7.81
N ARG A 375 -78.31 -9.27 7.20
CA ARG A 375 -77.01 -8.69 7.60
C ARG A 375 -76.28 -8.02 6.44
N VAL A 376 -76.18 -6.69 6.48
CA VAL A 376 -75.59 -5.89 5.39
C VAL A 376 -74.29 -5.21 5.86
N PRO A 377 -73.15 -5.38 5.16
CA PRO A 377 -71.87 -4.79 5.52
C PRO A 377 -71.92 -3.29 5.32
N ILE A 378 -71.29 -2.59 6.25
CA ILE A 378 -71.13 -1.15 6.16
C ILE A 378 -69.86 -0.87 5.34
N HIS A 379 -70.01 -0.12 4.27
CA HIS A 379 -68.88 0.42 3.51
C HIS A 379 -68.67 1.89 3.90
N VAL A 380 -67.40 2.27 3.99
CA VAL A 380 -66.99 3.65 4.21
C VAL A 380 -66.08 4.05 3.07
N GLU A 381 -66.35 5.21 2.51
CA GLU A 381 -65.51 5.86 1.51
C GLU A 381 -65.14 7.25 2.01
N ILE A 382 -63.87 7.58 1.83
CA ILE A 382 -63.29 8.89 2.11
C ILE A 382 -62.35 9.22 0.95
N ASP A 383 -62.28 10.50 0.59
CA ASP A 383 -61.50 10.94 -0.57
C ASP A 383 -59.99 11.03 -0.27
N GLU A 384 -59.61 11.06 1.01
CA GLU A 384 -58.22 11.09 1.48
C GLU A 384 -57.61 9.68 1.55
N GLU A 385 -56.31 9.57 1.26
CA GLU A 385 -55.57 8.31 1.39
C GLU A 385 -55.27 8.05 2.87
N VAL A 386 -56.01 7.13 3.49
CA VAL A 386 -55.90 6.75 4.90
C VAL A 386 -55.32 5.36 5.05
N GLU A 387 -54.73 5.06 6.21
CA GLU A 387 -54.03 3.79 6.45
C GLU A 387 -54.99 2.64 6.76
N SER A 388 -56.01 2.91 7.57
CA SER A 388 -57.07 1.94 7.83
C SER A 388 -58.37 2.64 8.20
N ILE A 389 -59.49 1.97 7.91
CA ILE A 389 -60.83 2.36 8.32
C ILE A 389 -61.48 1.14 8.97
N GLU A 390 -61.93 1.30 10.21
CA GLU A 390 -62.67 0.29 10.97
C GLU A 390 -64.07 0.82 11.28
N THR A 391 -65.08 -0.04 11.20
CA THR A 391 -66.46 0.33 11.54
C THR A 391 -67.01 -0.55 12.64
N THR A 392 -67.72 0.08 13.58
CA THR A 392 -68.47 -0.59 14.63
C THR A 392 -69.91 -0.08 14.65
N PRO A 393 -70.92 -0.93 14.34
CA PRO A 393 -70.79 -2.32 13.93
C PRO A 393 -70.22 -2.48 12.50
N LEU A 394 -69.69 -3.66 12.17
CA LEU A 394 -69.22 -3.98 10.80
C LEU A 394 -70.38 -4.29 9.84
N TYR A 395 -71.52 -4.73 10.40
CA TYR A 395 -72.73 -5.09 9.67
C TYR A 395 -73.95 -4.45 10.35
N LEU A 396 -74.92 -4.00 9.56
CA LEU A 396 -76.25 -3.63 10.01
C LEU A 396 -77.17 -4.84 9.97
N ASN A 397 -77.93 -5.04 11.04
CA ASN A 397 -79.01 -6.01 11.06
C ASN A 397 -80.32 -5.32 10.64
N LEU A 398 -80.85 -5.65 9.46
CA LEU A 398 -82.04 -5.00 8.92
C LEU A 398 -83.36 -5.68 9.35
N GLU A 399 -83.29 -6.84 10.00
CA GLU A 399 -84.44 -7.52 10.62
C GLU A 399 -84.43 -7.29 12.13
N GLY A 400 -85.49 -6.66 12.64
CA GLY A 400 -85.84 -6.57 14.06
C GLY A 400 -87.18 -7.27 14.32
#